data_AF-A0A4Q2XFW6-F1
#
_entry.id   AF-A0A4Q2XFW6-F1
#
_cell.length_a   1.000
_cell.length_b   1.000
_cell.length_c   1.000
_cell.angle_alpha   90.00
_cell.angle_beta   90.00
_cell.angle_gamma   90.00
#
_symmetry.space_group_name_H-M   'P 1'
#
loop_
_entity.id
_entity.type
_entity.pdbx_description
1 polymer ?
#
loop_
_entity_poly.entity_id
_entity_poly.type
_entity_poly.pdbx_seq_one_letter_code
_entity_poly.pdbx_strand_id
1 'polypeptide(L)'
;MPWDCCFTTRAISPALLAKDLELLSHTLSEAGCQLLNEQAIHPLKHKLEMFGFHLANLDIRQNSEFHDKAISQLLVAAGVEDGAGYAEWDEEKRVAFLGKELTSTRPFLHNDLRIGEEADNVLDTYRVLVRHRQVWGNAGLGSLIVSMTRKLSDLLGVYLLAREAGLMDLTPGGLVCPLQVVPLFETMDDLERSPGILSDYLVHPLSLASRMARVANGEPDSQQVMLGYSDSNKDCGILAAQIALHNAQAALTKVGQEHRVDLCFFHGRGGTISRGAGPTHWFMAALPHGAMGGGFRMTEQGETIAQKYANLANATFNLELLLAGAAVTTARHRHT
;
A
#
# COMPACT_ATOMS: atom_id res chain seq x y z
N MET A 1 42.58 21.79 -25.98
CA MET A 1 41.55 21.88 -24.92
C MET A 1 41.18 20.46 -24.55
N PRO A 2 41.59 19.97 -23.37
CA PRO A 2 41.18 18.65 -22.92
C PRO A 2 39.70 18.71 -22.53
N TRP A 3 38.94 17.76 -23.03
CA TRP A 3 37.58 17.51 -22.58
C TRP A 3 37.69 16.88 -21.20
N ASP A 4 37.47 17.68 -20.16
CA ASP A 4 37.32 17.19 -18.79
C ASP A 4 36.05 16.35 -18.70
N CYS A 5 36.20 15.06 -18.95
CA CYS A 5 35.21 14.02 -18.63
C CYS A 5 35.20 13.81 -17.12
N CYS A 6 34.68 14.80 -16.39
CA CYS A 6 34.29 14.66 -14.99
C CYS A 6 32.99 13.83 -14.92
N PHE A 7 33.09 12.52 -15.17
CA PHE A 7 32.11 11.56 -14.64
C PHE A 7 32.39 11.38 -13.14
N THR A 8 32.11 12.44 -12.37
CA THR A 8 31.73 12.22 -10.98
C THR A 8 30.49 11.33 -11.03
N THR A 9 30.45 10.27 -10.22
CA THR A 9 29.28 9.40 -10.06
C THR A 9 28.10 10.23 -9.56
N ARG A 10 27.43 10.95 -10.47
CA ARG A 10 26.10 11.49 -10.24
C ARG A 10 25.24 10.30 -9.90
N ALA A 11 24.61 10.33 -8.74
CA ALA A 11 23.58 9.35 -8.39
C ALA A 11 22.57 9.34 -9.54
N ILE A 12 22.57 8.26 -10.32
CA ILE A 12 21.63 8.09 -11.43
C ILE A 12 20.26 7.94 -10.79
N SER A 13 19.31 8.80 -11.15
CA SER A 13 17.94 8.71 -10.64
C SER A 13 16.95 8.69 -11.82
N PRO A 14 15.74 8.12 -11.62
CA PRO A 14 14.71 8.16 -12.65
C PRO A 14 14.38 9.58 -13.10
N ALA A 15 14.38 10.55 -12.18
CA ALA A 15 14.11 11.95 -12.50
C ALA A 15 15.19 12.60 -13.37
N LEU A 16 16.47 12.24 -13.18
CA LEU A 16 17.55 12.72 -14.03
C LEU A 16 17.46 12.10 -15.44
N LEU A 17 17.24 10.79 -15.52
CA LEU A 17 17.06 10.13 -16.82
C LEU A 17 15.82 10.66 -17.56
N ALA A 18 14.73 10.96 -16.84
CA ALA A 18 13.53 11.55 -17.43
C ALA A 18 13.83 12.92 -18.08
N LYS A 19 14.61 13.77 -17.40
CA LYS A 19 15.06 15.07 -17.93
C LYS A 19 15.95 14.89 -19.17
N ASP A 20 16.86 13.93 -19.16
CA ASP A 20 17.73 13.65 -20.30
C ASP A 20 16.90 13.15 -21.51
N LEU A 21 15.94 12.26 -21.28
CA LEU A 21 15.01 11.78 -22.32
C LEU A 21 14.13 12.91 -22.86
N GLU A 22 13.71 13.85 -22.01
CA GLU A 22 12.93 15.02 -22.43
C GLU A 22 13.74 15.98 -23.30
N LEU A 23 15.01 16.24 -22.94
CA LEU A 23 15.92 17.02 -23.77
C LEU A 23 16.14 16.37 -25.15
N LEU A 24 16.36 15.05 -25.19
CA LEU A 24 16.48 14.30 -26.45
C LEU A 24 15.21 14.40 -27.28
N SER A 25 14.04 14.24 -26.64
CA SER A 25 12.74 14.32 -27.29
C SER A 25 12.50 15.69 -27.94
N HIS A 26 12.82 16.77 -27.23
CA HIS A 26 12.73 18.13 -27.73
C HIS A 26 13.67 18.35 -28.92
N THR A 27 14.93 17.94 -28.80
CA THR A 27 15.96 18.11 -29.85
C THR A 27 15.56 17.39 -31.14
N LEU A 28 15.04 16.16 -31.04
CA LEU A 28 14.57 15.40 -32.20
C LEU A 28 13.34 16.04 -32.85
N SER A 29 12.46 16.63 -32.05
CA SER A 29 11.27 17.31 -32.54
C SER A 29 11.64 18.58 -33.31
N GLU A 30 12.59 19.39 -32.80
CA GLU A 30 13.11 20.57 -33.48
C GLU A 30 13.84 20.23 -34.78
N ALA A 31 14.54 19.09 -34.83
CA ALA A 31 15.20 18.59 -36.03
C ALA A 31 14.22 17.97 -37.06
N GLY A 32 12.91 17.94 -36.79
CA GLY A 32 11.90 17.33 -37.66
C GLY A 32 11.92 15.80 -37.66
N CYS A 33 12.62 15.17 -36.71
CA CYS A 33 12.78 13.71 -36.60
C CYS A 33 11.70 13.07 -35.73
N GLN A 34 10.42 13.38 -36.00
CA GLN A 34 9.29 12.93 -35.18
C GLN A 34 9.19 11.40 -35.07
N LEU A 35 9.40 10.66 -36.17
CA LEU A 35 9.35 9.20 -36.18
C LEU A 35 10.37 8.57 -35.23
N LEU A 36 11.57 9.14 -35.14
CA LEU A 36 12.62 8.65 -34.23
C LEU A 36 12.24 8.93 -32.77
N ASN A 37 11.65 10.09 -32.50
CA ASN A 37 11.15 10.43 -31.17
C ASN A 37 10.07 9.43 -30.71
N GLU A 38 9.11 9.11 -31.57
CA GLU A 38 8.02 8.17 -31.29
C GLU A 38 8.50 6.73 -31.10
N GLN A 39 9.46 6.27 -31.90
CA GLN A 39 9.90 4.88 -31.87
C GLN A 39 10.99 4.58 -30.83
N ALA A 40 11.87 5.55 -30.54
CA ALA A 40 13.01 5.33 -29.66
C ALA A 40 12.84 5.98 -28.28
N ILE A 41 12.30 7.20 -28.20
CA ILE A 41 12.28 7.97 -26.96
C ILE A 41 10.99 7.73 -26.17
N HIS A 42 9.81 7.81 -26.80
CA HIS A 42 8.53 7.63 -26.10
C HIS A 42 8.44 6.28 -25.35
N PRO A 43 8.87 5.13 -25.92
CA PRO A 43 8.83 3.86 -25.20
C PRO A 43 9.74 3.83 -23.98
N LEU A 44 10.88 4.53 -24.02
CA LEU A 44 11.78 4.64 -22.86
C LEU A 44 11.19 5.54 -21.78
N LYS A 45 10.58 6.67 -22.15
CA LYS A 45 9.85 7.54 -21.21
C LYS A 45 8.74 6.77 -20.50
N HIS A 46 7.89 6.06 -21.26
CA HIS A 46 6.82 5.25 -20.67
C HIS A 46 7.36 4.15 -19.74
N LYS A 47 8.43 3.44 -20.12
CA LYS A 47 9.06 2.43 -19.24
C LYS A 47 9.58 3.06 -17.96
N LEU A 48 10.22 4.22 -18.05
CA LEU A 48 10.75 4.92 -16.90
C LEU A 48 9.65 5.42 -15.96
N GLU A 49 8.57 5.96 -16.52
CA GLU A 49 7.38 6.38 -15.77
C GLU A 49 6.67 5.20 -15.08
N MET A 50 6.57 4.05 -15.75
CA MET A 50 5.90 2.86 -15.21
C MET A 50 6.73 2.09 -14.19
N PHE A 51 8.03 1.94 -14.41
CA PHE A 51 8.88 0.99 -13.66
C PHE A 51 9.93 1.68 -12.80
N GLY A 52 10.23 2.95 -13.05
CA GLY A 52 11.39 3.63 -12.47
C GLY A 52 12.66 2.79 -12.60
N PHE A 53 13.47 2.78 -11.55
CA PHE A 53 14.64 1.89 -11.42
C PHE A 53 14.39 0.72 -10.46
N HIS A 54 13.14 0.48 -10.07
CA HIS A 54 12.78 -0.57 -9.11
C HIS A 54 11.98 -1.72 -9.74
N LEU A 55 11.50 -1.57 -10.98
CA LEU A 55 10.66 -2.51 -11.73
C LEU A 55 9.27 -2.74 -11.11
N ALA A 56 9.19 -3.00 -9.82
CA ALA A 56 7.94 -3.17 -9.09
C ALA A 56 8.09 -2.67 -7.65
N ASN A 57 6.99 -2.21 -7.07
CA ASN A 57 6.90 -1.91 -5.65
C ASN A 57 6.71 -3.21 -4.86
N LEU A 58 7.40 -3.34 -3.73
CA LEU A 58 7.26 -4.48 -2.83
C LEU A 58 6.35 -4.12 -1.65
N ASP A 59 5.17 -4.73 -1.58
CA ASP A 59 4.33 -4.70 -0.38
C ASP A 59 4.85 -5.66 0.68
N ILE A 60 4.69 -5.28 1.94
CA ILE A 60 4.98 -6.13 3.09
C ILE A 60 3.65 -6.46 3.77
N ARG A 61 3.37 -7.75 3.94
CA ARG A 61 2.11 -8.23 4.52
C ARG A 61 2.41 -9.08 5.75
N GLN A 62 1.71 -8.83 6.85
CA GLN A 62 1.76 -9.66 8.05
C GLN A 62 0.39 -9.68 8.75
N ASN A 63 0.12 -10.72 9.55
CA ASN A 63 -1.11 -10.91 10.29
C ASN A 63 -1.13 -10.06 11.58
N SER A 64 -2.29 -9.47 11.90
CA SER A 64 -2.51 -8.65 13.11
C SER A 64 -2.17 -9.38 14.42
N GLU A 65 -2.49 -10.67 14.55
CA GLU A 65 -2.15 -11.47 15.75
C GLU A 65 -0.64 -11.65 15.91
N PHE A 66 0.09 -11.70 14.79
CA PHE A 66 1.55 -11.73 14.84
C PHE A 66 2.10 -10.41 15.39
N HIS A 67 1.48 -9.27 15.02
CA HIS A 67 1.80 -7.98 15.61
C HIS A 67 1.45 -7.91 17.09
N ASP A 68 0.30 -8.45 17.52
CA ASP A 68 -0.08 -8.51 18.94
C ASP A 68 1.00 -9.22 19.79
N LYS A 69 1.51 -10.36 19.30
CA LYS A 69 2.60 -11.10 19.97
C LYS A 69 3.92 -10.33 19.98
N ALA A 70 4.29 -9.73 18.86
CA ALA A 70 5.50 -8.90 18.77
C ALA A 70 5.45 -7.72 19.74
N ILE A 71 4.31 -7.03 19.83
CA ILE A 71 4.10 -5.92 20.75
C ILE A 71 4.15 -6.43 22.19
N SER A 72 3.51 -7.56 22.51
CA SER A 72 3.56 -8.16 23.86
C SER A 72 5.00 -8.43 24.31
N GLN A 73 5.84 -9.01 23.43
CA GLN A 73 7.26 -9.26 23.71
C GLN A 73 8.03 -7.95 23.96
N LEU A 74 7.77 -6.91 23.15
CA LEU A 74 8.36 -5.59 23.33
C LEU A 74 7.99 -4.94 24.66
N LEU A 75 6.71 -5.01 25.04
CA LEU A 75 6.22 -4.43 26.29
C LEU A 75 6.78 -5.14 27.52
N VAL A 76 6.89 -6.47 27.48
CA VAL A 76 7.56 -7.24 28.55
C VAL A 76 9.02 -6.84 28.69
N ALA A 77 9.75 -6.74 27.58
CA ALA A 77 11.16 -6.35 27.61
C ALA A 77 11.36 -4.89 28.06
N ALA A 78 10.40 -4.00 27.77
CA ALA A 78 10.38 -2.62 28.24
C ALA A 78 9.99 -2.47 29.72
N GLY A 79 9.57 -3.55 30.39
CA GLY A 79 9.12 -3.53 31.78
C GLY A 79 7.75 -2.86 31.98
N VAL A 80 6.90 -2.85 30.95
CA VAL A 80 5.53 -2.34 31.05
C VAL A 80 4.69 -3.34 31.83
N GLU A 81 4.09 -2.87 32.93
CA GLU A 81 3.15 -3.67 33.74
C GLU A 81 2.04 -4.21 32.83
N ASP A 82 1.65 -5.47 33.03
CA ASP A 82 0.65 -6.21 32.22
C ASP A 82 0.89 -6.28 30.69
N GLY A 83 2.06 -5.88 30.20
CA GLY A 83 2.44 -5.90 28.78
C GLY A 83 2.41 -7.28 28.12
N ALA A 84 2.60 -8.35 28.91
CA ALA A 84 2.46 -9.73 28.43
C ALA A 84 1.04 -10.05 27.95
N GLY A 85 0.04 -9.33 28.48
CA GLY A 85 -1.38 -9.52 28.17
C GLY A 85 -1.92 -8.53 27.14
N TYR A 86 -1.07 -7.92 26.31
CA TYR A 86 -1.51 -6.93 25.32
C TYR A 86 -2.58 -7.48 24.36
N ALA A 87 -2.47 -8.77 24.00
CA ALA A 87 -3.45 -9.47 23.18
C ALA A 87 -4.86 -9.51 23.82
N GLU A 88 -4.93 -9.47 25.15
CA GLU A 88 -6.16 -9.54 25.94
C GLU A 88 -6.68 -8.17 26.37
N TRP A 89 -5.90 -7.09 26.17
CA TRP A 89 -6.37 -5.74 26.47
C TRP A 89 -7.58 -5.38 25.60
N ASP A 90 -8.54 -4.66 26.21
CA ASP A 90 -9.63 -4.06 25.46
C ASP A 90 -9.11 -3.00 24.48
N GLU A 91 -9.96 -2.64 23.50
CA GLU A 91 -9.55 -1.75 22.42
C GLU A 91 -9.24 -0.34 22.92
N GLU A 92 -10.00 0.15 23.91
CA GLU A 92 -9.82 1.48 24.48
C GLU A 92 -8.44 1.61 25.13
N LYS A 93 -8.04 0.62 25.94
CA LYS A 93 -6.72 0.55 26.56
C LYS A 93 -5.60 0.49 25.52
N ARG A 94 -5.75 -0.34 24.49
CA ARG A 94 -4.74 -0.46 23.42
C ARG A 94 -4.55 0.86 22.67
N VAL A 95 -5.65 1.49 22.24
CA VAL A 95 -5.60 2.77 21.49
C VAL A 95 -5.05 3.88 22.38
N ALA A 96 -5.46 3.97 23.65
CA ALA A 96 -4.93 4.95 24.59
C ALA A 96 -3.42 4.77 24.84
N PHE A 97 -2.98 3.53 25.02
CA PHE A 97 -1.56 3.19 25.18
C PHE A 97 -0.76 3.60 23.94
N LEU A 98 -1.15 3.13 22.74
CA LEU A 98 -0.46 3.41 21.49
C LEU A 98 -0.46 4.91 21.17
N GLY A 99 -1.60 5.58 21.36
CA GLY A 99 -1.75 7.01 21.14
C GLY A 99 -0.82 7.84 22.02
N LYS A 100 -0.62 7.45 23.28
CA LYS A 100 0.34 8.08 24.18
C LYS A 100 1.78 7.74 23.81
N GLU A 101 2.07 6.46 23.59
CA GLU A 101 3.42 5.96 23.36
C GLU A 101 4.02 6.54 22.08
N LEU A 102 3.24 6.61 21.00
CA LEU A 102 3.66 7.12 19.69
C LEU A 102 3.87 8.63 19.64
N THR A 103 3.58 9.37 20.72
CA THR A 103 4.03 10.76 20.87
C THR A 103 5.53 10.87 21.17
N SER A 104 6.11 9.79 21.70
CA SER A 104 7.53 9.72 22.03
C SER A 104 8.33 9.07 20.91
N THR A 105 9.52 9.61 20.66
CA THR A 105 10.55 9.02 19.78
C THR A 105 11.43 8.01 20.51
N ARG A 106 11.24 7.83 21.82
CA ARG A 106 12.04 6.92 22.64
C ARG A 106 11.76 5.48 22.22
N PRO A 107 12.79 4.72 21.80
CA PRO A 107 12.63 3.29 21.57
C PRO A 107 12.53 2.54 22.89
N PHE A 108 11.86 1.39 22.86
CA PHE A 108 11.85 0.45 23.98
C PHE A 108 13.20 -0.25 24.12
N LEU A 109 13.79 -0.65 23.00
CA LEU A 109 14.98 -1.50 22.98
C LEU A 109 16.15 -0.83 22.27
N HIS A 110 17.35 -1.31 22.58
CA HIS A 110 18.53 -1.07 21.75
C HIS A 110 18.48 -2.02 20.54
N ASN A 111 19.06 -1.59 19.41
CA ASN A 111 18.92 -2.30 18.13
C ASN A 111 19.37 -3.77 18.15
N ASP A 112 20.38 -4.11 18.96
CA ASP A 112 20.97 -5.46 18.97
C ASP A 112 20.29 -6.43 19.94
N LEU A 113 19.32 -5.96 20.74
CA LEU A 113 18.64 -6.81 21.71
C LEU A 113 17.62 -7.72 21.01
N ARG A 114 17.66 -9.01 21.35
CA ARG A 114 16.72 -10.04 20.91
C ARG A 114 15.78 -10.41 22.04
N ILE A 115 14.49 -10.42 21.78
CA ILE A 115 13.44 -10.50 22.83
C ILE A 115 12.37 -11.54 22.55
N GLY A 116 12.32 -12.11 21.35
CA GLY A 116 11.32 -13.10 20.97
C GLY A 116 11.14 -13.21 19.46
N GLU A 117 10.68 -14.39 19.02
CA GLU A 117 10.61 -14.74 17.59
C GLU A 117 9.80 -13.73 16.77
N GLU A 118 8.59 -13.38 17.21
CA GLU A 118 7.69 -12.49 16.49
C GLU A 118 8.21 -11.05 16.43
N ALA A 119 8.66 -10.49 17.56
CA ALA A 119 9.23 -9.15 17.61
C ALA A 119 10.50 -9.06 16.75
N ASP A 120 11.42 -10.01 16.91
CA ASP A 120 12.68 -10.04 16.16
C ASP A 120 12.43 -10.13 14.65
N ASN A 121 11.47 -10.96 14.22
CA ASN A 121 11.12 -11.12 12.81
C ASN A 121 10.53 -9.84 12.19
N VAL A 122 9.56 -9.20 12.86
CA VAL A 122 8.96 -7.96 12.35
C VAL A 122 9.99 -6.83 12.31
N LEU A 123 10.75 -6.65 13.39
CA LEU A 123 11.76 -5.59 13.47
C LEU A 123 12.86 -5.79 12.42
N ASP A 124 13.35 -7.01 12.22
CA ASP A 124 14.36 -7.28 11.20
C ASP A 124 13.82 -7.06 9.79
N THR A 125 12.57 -7.42 9.54
CA THR A 125 11.89 -7.13 8.27
C THR A 125 11.84 -5.63 8.02
N TYR A 126 11.42 -4.82 9.01
CA TYR A 126 11.35 -3.37 8.84
C TYR A 126 12.73 -2.72 8.76
N ARG A 127 13.75 -3.27 9.42
CA ARG A 127 15.16 -2.84 9.26
C ARG A 127 15.71 -3.12 7.86
N VAL A 128 15.21 -4.14 7.14
CA VAL A 128 15.49 -4.29 5.70
C VAL A 128 14.91 -3.11 4.91
N LEU A 129 13.68 -2.68 5.23
CA LEU A 129 13.06 -1.52 4.60
C LEU A 129 13.85 -0.24 4.88
N VAL A 130 14.27 -0.01 6.12
CA VAL A 130 15.11 1.14 6.50
C VAL A 130 16.39 1.18 5.67
N ARG A 131 17.11 0.05 5.58
CA ARG A 131 18.33 -0.04 4.77
C ARG A 131 18.06 0.21 3.29
N HIS A 132 16.95 -0.30 2.75
CA HIS A 132 16.56 -0.02 1.37
C HIS A 132 16.29 1.48 1.16
N ARG A 133 15.53 2.13 2.07
CA ARG A 133 15.22 3.56 2.00
C ARG A 133 16.48 4.43 2.04
N GLN A 134 17.44 4.10 2.88
CA GLN A 134 18.68 4.86 3.01
C GLN A 134 19.52 4.87 1.71
N VAL A 135 19.46 3.78 0.94
CA VAL A 135 20.26 3.64 -0.29
C VAL A 135 19.47 4.08 -1.52
N TRP A 136 18.18 3.72 -1.62
CA TRP A 136 17.38 3.83 -2.85
C TRP A 136 16.13 4.70 -2.72
N GLY A 137 15.83 5.20 -1.51
CA GLY A 137 14.60 5.95 -1.22
C GLY A 137 13.37 5.04 -1.13
N ASN A 138 12.18 5.65 -1.23
CA ASN A 138 10.90 4.95 -1.04
C ASN A 138 10.34 4.32 -2.31
N ALA A 139 10.85 4.67 -3.49
CA ALA A 139 10.18 4.42 -4.76
C ALA A 139 9.95 2.93 -5.07
N GLY A 140 10.79 2.02 -4.54
CA GLY A 140 10.62 0.57 -4.70
C GLY A 140 9.82 -0.11 -3.59
N LEU A 141 9.36 0.64 -2.59
CA LEU A 141 8.58 0.11 -1.47
C LEU A 141 7.10 0.37 -1.70
N GLY A 142 6.28 -0.62 -1.36
CA GLY A 142 4.82 -0.55 -1.42
C GLY A 142 4.22 -0.24 -0.06
N SER A 143 3.10 -0.91 0.23
CA SER A 143 2.32 -0.73 1.45
C SER A 143 2.70 -1.72 2.56
N LEU A 144 2.40 -1.36 3.81
CA LEU A 144 2.40 -2.24 4.97
C LEU A 144 0.97 -2.79 5.18
N ILE A 145 0.71 -3.99 4.70
CA ILE A 145 -0.63 -4.62 4.70
C ILE A 145 -0.82 -5.43 5.98
N VAL A 146 -1.91 -5.16 6.70
CA VAL A 146 -2.28 -5.83 7.94
C VAL A 146 -3.39 -6.86 7.65
N SER A 147 -3.03 -8.13 7.59
CA SER A 147 -3.99 -9.23 7.40
C SER A 147 -4.83 -9.42 8.65
N MET A 148 -6.07 -9.89 8.48
CA MET A 148 -7.04 -10.06 9.56
C MET A 148 -7.17 -8.79 10.42
N THR A 149 -7.40 -7.64 9.79
CA THR A 149 -7.60 -6.39 10.53
C THR A 149 -8.96 -6.43 11.22
N ARG A 150 -8.96 -6.42 12.55
CA ARG A 150 -10.16 -6.58 13.40
C ARG A 150 -10.53 -5.26 14.08
N LYS A 151 -9.54 -4.41 14.38
CA LYS A 151 -9.71 -3.18 15.16
C LYS A 151 -8.75 -2.07 14.73
N LEU A 152 -8.92 -0.86 15.27
CA LEU A 152 -8.03 0.28 15.00
C LEU A 152 -6.61 0.02 15.53
N SER A 153 -6.49 -0.59 16.71
CA SER A 153 -5.21 -0.91 17.34
C SER A 153 -4.32 -1.83 16.49
N ASP A 154 -4.90 -2.69 15.65
CA ASP A 154 -4.15 -3.54 14.70
C ASP A 154 -3.36 -2.67 13.69
N LEU A 155 -3.92 -1.53 13.28
CA LEU A 155 -3.26 -0.58 12.36
C LEU A 155 -2.26 0.30 13.10
N LEU A 156 -2.62 0.79 14.30
CA LEU A 156 -1.74 1.62 15.12
C LEU A 156 -0.50 0.86 15.62
N GLY A 157 -0.64 -0.45 15.89
CA GLY A 157 0.47 -1.31 16.27
C GLY A 157 1.59 -1.37 15.23
N VAL A 158 1.24 -1.26 13.94
CA VAL A 158 2.24 -1.18 12.86
C VAL A 158 3.14 0.04 13.03
N TYR A 159 2.60 1.18 13.45
CA TYR A 159 3.40 2.38 13.69
C TYR A 159 4.35 2.19 14.87
N LEU A 160 3.93 1.50 15.93
CA LEU A 160 4.82 1.18 17.05
C LEU A 160 5.99 0.32 16.58
N LEU A 161 5.71 -0.75 15.83
CA LEU A 161 6.73 -1.64 15.27
C LEU A 161 7.64 -0.91 14.26
N ALA A 162 7.07 -0.01 13.45
CA ALA A 162 7.83 0.85 12.53
C ALA A 162 8.76 1.83 13.28
N ARG A 163 8.30 2.43 14.38
CA ARG A 163 9.13 3.28 15.24
C ARG A 163 10.30 2.50 15.82
N GLU A 164 10.02 1.34 16.43
CA GLU A 164 11.05 0.49 17.05
C GLU A 164 12.10 -0.02 16.05
N ALA A 165 11.70 -0.22 14.79
CA ALA A 165 12.63 -0.60 13.72
C ALA A 165 13.41 0.59 13.13
N GLY A 166 13.06 1.83 13.47
CA GLY A 166 13.64 3.05 12.89
C GLY A 166 13.10 3.40 11.50
N LEU A 167 11.91 2.91 11.12
CA LEU A 167 11.29 3.15 9.82
C LEU A 167 10.56 4.49 9.73
N MET A 168 10.14 5.05 10.87
CA MET A 168 9.42 6.32 10.93
C MET A 168 10.35 7.53 10.82
N ASP A 169 9.84 8.60 10.20
CA ASP A 169 10.54 9.86 10.06
C ASP A 169 10.03 10.86 11.12
N LEU A 170 10.92 11.71 11.64
CA LEU A 170 10.54 12.80 12.55
C LEU A 170 10.26 14.07 11.76
N THR A 171 9.06 14.61 11.90
CA THR A 171 8.66 15.90 11.34
C THR A 171 8.41 16.93 12.45
N PRO A 172 8.30 18.23 12.15
CA PRO A 172 7.87 19.23 13.13
C PRO A 172 6.52 18.91 13.79
N GLY A 173 5.65 18.14 13.10
CA GLY A 173 4.34 17.69 13.60
C GLY A 173 4.38 16.36 14.37
N GLY A 174 5.56 15.77 14.57
CA GLY A 174 5.74 14.49 15.24
C GLY A 174 6.20 13.37 14.31
N LEU A 175 6.14 12.13 14.82
CA LEU A 175 6.51 10.93 14.08
C LEU A 175 5.51 10.64 12.95
N VAL A 176 6.02 10.30 11.77
CA VAL A 176 5.21 9.88 10.62
C VAL A 176 5.76 8.60 10.00
N CYS A 177 4.86 7.74 9.51
CA CYS A 177 5.27 6.57 8.73
C CYS A 177 5.32 6.94 7.23
N PRO A 178 6.47 6.78 6.57
CA PRO A 178 6.62 7.09 5.14
C PRO A 178 5.88 6.09 4.25
N LEU A 179 5.60 4.87 4.74
CA LEU A 179 4.86 3.85 4.00
C LEU A 179 3.40 3.83 4.44
N GLN A 180 2.50 3.53 3.51
CA GLN A 180 1.08 3.44 3.81
C GLN A 180 0.74 2.14 4.54
N VAL A 181 0.12 2.25 5.72
CA VAL A 181 -0.49 1.11 6.41
C VAL A 181 -1.87 0.87 5.81
N VAL A 182 -2.13 -0.39 5.41
CA VAL A 182 -3.32 -0.80 4.65
C VAL A 182 -4.04 -1.90 5.42
N PRO A 183 -5.29 -1.67 5.86
CA PRO A 183 -6.11 -2.73 6.44
C PRO A 183 -6.47 -3.75 5.36
N LEU A 184 -6.43 -5.03 5.71
CA LEU A 184 -7.00 -6.14 4.93
C LEU A 184 -8.13 -6.78 5.74
N PHE A 185 -9.35 -6.63 5.22
CA PHE A 185 -10.57 -7.23 5.78
C PHE A 185 -10.89 -8.54 5.06
N GLU A 186 -10.95 -9.64 5.83
CA GLU A 186 -10.98 -11.01 5.31
C GLU A 186 -12.22 -11.80 5.74
N THR A 187 -12.82 -11.53 6.91
CA THR A 187 -14.01 -12.26 7.40
C THR A 187 -15.30 -11.43 7.28
N MET A 188 -16.46 -12.07 7.42
CA MET A 188 -17.76 -11.37 7.45
C MET A 188 -17.78 -10.28 8.53
N ASP A 189 -17.41 -10.64 9.76
CA ASP A 189 -17.39 -9.72 10.89
C ASP A 189 -16.45 -8.53 10.65
N ASP A 190 -15.30 -8.78 10.02
CA ASP A 190 -14.33 -7.72 9.69
C ASP A 190 -14.89 -6.78 8.61
N LEU A 191 -15.56 -7.32 7.59
CA LEU A 191 -16.21 -6.52 6.55
C LEU A 191 -17.33 -5.66 7.12
N GLU A 192 -18.14 -6.18 8.03
CA GLU A 192 -19.20 -5.42 8.71
C GLU A 192 -18.64 -4.29 9.59
N ARG A 193 -17.54 -4.54 10.31
CA ARG A 193 -16.88 -3.54 11.17
C ARG A 193 -16.01 -2.53 10.41
N SER A 194 -15.61 -2.87 9.18
CA SER A 194 -14.64 -2.10 8.40
C SER A 194 -14.92 -0.59 8.27
N PRO A 195 -16.17 -0.10 8.12
CA PRO A 195 -16.42 1.33 7.97
C PRO A 195 -16.06 2.12 9.23
N GLY A 196 -16.37 1.57 10.42
CA GLY A 196 -16.02 2.18 11.70
C GLY A 196 -14.50 2.23 11.90
N ILE A 197 -13.83 1.10 11.68
CA ILE A 197 -12.36 1.00 11.81
C ILE A 197 -11.67 2.00 10.87
N LEU A 198 -12.11 2.09 9.61
CA LEU A 198 -11.53 3.04 8.66
C LEU A 198 -11.81 4.49 9.07
N SER A 199 -13.03 4.82 9.48
CA SER A 199 -13.39 6.17 9.90
C SER A 199 -12.49 6.63 11.05
N ASP A 200 -12.36 5.82 12.10
CA ASP A 200 -11.52 6.13 13.25
C ASP A 200 -10.05 6.23 12.87
N TYR A 201 -9.59 5.36 11.96
CA TYR A 201 -8.23 5.39 11.45
C TYR A 201 -7.92 6.64 10.63
N LEU A 202 -8.85 7.12 9.79
CA LEU A 202 -8.63 8.31 8.95
C LEU A 202 -8.50 9.60 9.76
N VAL A 203 -9.19 9.69 10.90
CA VAL A 203 -9.16 10.85 11.81
C VAL A 203 -8.08 10.75 12.89
N HIS A 204 -7.52 9.56 13.12
CA HIS A 204 -6.49 9.39 14.13
C HIS A 204 -5.26 10.28 13.81
N PRO A 205 -4.74 11.08 14.77
CA PRO A 205 -3.70 12.09 14.50
C PRO A 205 -2.47 11.53 13.79
N LEU A 206 -2.03 10.34 14.18
CA LEU A 206 -0.85 9.68 13.59
C LEU A 206 -1.05 9.28 12.13
N SER A 207 -2.23 8.75 11.82
CA SER A 207 -2.59 8.32 10.46
C SER A 207 -2.72 9.54 9.55
N LEU A 208 -3.41 10.59 10.03
CA LEU A 208 -3.52 11.86 9.34
C LEU A 208 -2.15 12.50 9.09
N ALA A 209 -1.30 12.61 10.11
CA ALA A 209 0.04 13.18 9.97
C ALA A 209 0.89 12.40 8.95
N SER A 210 0.84 11.07 8.99
CA SER A 210 1.56 10.21 8.05
C SER A 210 1.04 10.33 6.63
N ARG A 211 -0.28 10.40 6.44
CA ARG A 211 -0.91 10.64 5.14
C ARG A 211 -0.54 12.02 4.59
N MET A 212 -0.61 13.07 5.40
CA MET A 212 -0.21 14.43 4.98
C MET A 212 1.28 14.54 4.65
N ALA A 213 2.15 13.84 5.37
CA ALA A 213 3.57 13.78 5.04
C ALA A 213 3.81 13.15 3.66
N ARG A 214 3.07 12.09 3.31
CA ARG A 214 3.11 11.49 1.96
C ARG A 214 2.58 12.45 0.90
N VAL A 215 1.48 13.16 1.18
CA VAL A 215 0.93 14.18 0.27
C VAL A 215 1.94 15.31 0.02
N ALA A 216 2.62 15.78 1.06
CA ALA A 216 3.68 16.78 0.93
C ALA A 216 4.86 16.30 0.07
N ASN A 217 5.08 14.99 -0.03
CA ASN A 217 6.08 14.35 -0.89
C ASN A 217 5.55 14.06 -2.31
N GLY A 218 4.36 14.53 -2.67
CA GLY A 218 3.78 14.43 -4.01
C GLY A 218 2.88 13.22 -4.25
N GLU A 219 2.56 12.43 -3.21
CA GLU A 219 1.55 11.38 -3.32
C GLU A 219 0.12 11.96 -3.31
N PRO A 220 -0.86 11.31 -3.94
CA PRO A 220 -2.26 11.72 -3.84
C PRO A 220 -2.79 11.51 -2.42
N ASP A 221 -3.73 12.37 -1.99
CA ASP A 221 -4.38 12.22 -0.69
C ASP A 221 -5.38 11.05 -0.70
N SER A 222 -4.83 9.85 -0.46
CA SER A 222 -5.55 8.61 -0.64
C SER A 222 -5.30 7.61 0.49
N GLN A 223 -6.29 6.74 0.72
CA GLN A 223 -6.18 5.60 1.61
C GLN A 223 -6.48 4.29 0.88
N GLN A 224 -5.51 3.38 0.88
CA GLN A 224 -5.70 2.04 0.36
C GLN A 224 -6.41 1.15 1.38
N VAL A 225 -7.35 0.31 0.91
CA VAL A 225 -8.04 -0.69 1.72
C VAL A 225 -8.07 -1.99 0.94
N MET A 226 -7.52 -3.06 1.52
CA MET A 226 -7.47 -4.36 0.87
C MET A 226 -8.67 -5.23 1.29
N LEU A 227 -9.21 -5.99 0.33
CA LEU A 227 -10.37 -6.86 0.53
C LEU A 227 -10.02 -8.29 0.15
N GLY A 228 -10.22 -9.24 1.07
CA GLY A 228 -9.85 -10.65 0.92
C GLY A 228 -10.98 -11.52 0.39
N TYR A 229 -11.16 -11.59 -0.93
CA TYR A 229 -12.25 -12.35 -1.55
C TYR A 229 -12.21 -13.85 -1.22
N SER A 230 -11.02 -14.46 -1.31
CA SER A 230 -10.90 -15.90 -1.07
C SER A 230 -11.16 -16.28 0.38
N ASP A 231 -10.73 -15.46 1.32
CA ASP A 231 -10.86 -15.76 2.74
C ASP A 231 -12.29 -15.50 3.21
N SER A 232 -12.96 -14.45 2.72
CA SER A 232 -14.39 -14.24 2.98
C SER A 232 -15.24 -15.38 2.41
N ASN A 233 -14.89 -15.89 1.22
CA ASN A 233 -15.58 -17.03 0.64
C ASN A 233 -15.43 -18.32 1.47
N LYS A 234 -14.29 -18.51 2.15
CA LYS A 234 -14.07 -19.67 3.05
C LYS A 234 -14.84 -19.50 4.37
N ASP A 235 -14.96 -18.27 4.85
CA ASP A 235 -15.61 -17.92 6.11
C ASP A 235 -17.13 -18.12 6.04
N CYS A 236 -17.81 -17.41 5.14
CA CYS A 236 -19.28 -17.38 5.10
C CYS A 236 -19.90 -17.97 3.82
N GLY A 237 -19.08 -18.52 2.91
CA GLY A 237 -19.52 -19.02 1.61
C GLY A 237 -19.66 -17.92 0.55
N ILE A 238 -19.61 -18.32 -0.72
CA ILE A 238 -19.42 -17.40 -1.87
C ILE A 238 -20.51 -16.33 -1.96
N LEU A 239 -21.80 -16.71 -1.91
CA LEU A 239 -22.88 -15.75 -2.11
C LEU A 239 -22.94 -14.69 -1.00
N ALA A 240 -22.85 -15.13 0.27
CA ALA A 240 -22.84 -14.24 1.41
C ALA A 240 -21.62 -13.32 1.38
N ALA A 241 -20.45 -13.86 1.05
CA ALA A 241 -19.22 -13.10 0.93
C ALA A 241 -19.31 -12.02 -0.16
N GLN A 242 -19.87 -12.32 -1.34
CA GLN A 242 -20.02 -11.31 -2.39
C GLN A 242 -20.96 -10.16 -1.98
N ILE A 243 -22.06 -10.47 -1.29
CA ILE A 243 -22.98 -9.45 -0.76
C ILE A 243 -22.27 -8.62 0.31
N ALA A 244 -21.57 -9.27 1.23
CA ALA A 244 -20.82 -8.60 2.30
C ALA A 244 -19.73 -7.67 1.74
N LEU A 245 -18.95 -8.14 0.78
CA LEU A 245 -17.92 -7.35 0.09
C LEU A 245 -18.52 -6.16 -0.64
N HIS A 246 -19.67 -6.32 -1.30
CA HIS A 246 -20.35 -5.23 -1.98
C HIS A 246 -20.85 -4.18 -0.97
N ASN A 247 -21.50 -4.61 0.11
CA ASN A 247 -22.00 -3.73 1.16
C ASN A 247 -20.88 -2.98 1.87
N ALA A 248 -19.79 -3.69 2.21
CA ALA A 248 -18.61 -3.11 2.85
C ALA A 248 -17.95 -2.06 1.94
N GLN A 249 -17.74 -2.36 0.65
CA GLN A 249 -17.19 -1.39 -0.29
C GLN A 249 -18.08 -0.15 -0.43
N ALA A 250 -19.40 -0.32 -0.50
CA ALA A 250 -20.33 0.82 -0.56
C ALA A 250 -20.26 1.68 0.71
N ALA A 251 -20.20 1.05 1.89
CA ALA A 251 -20.08 1.75 3.17
C ALA A 251 -18.72 2.45 3.32
N LEU A 252 -17.62 1.76 3.02
CA LEU A 252 -16.26 2.33 3.02
C LEU A 252 -16.15 3.51 2.05
N THR A 253 -16.74 3.41 0.87
CA THR A 253 -16.78 4.52 -0.10
C THR A 253 -17.42 5.77 0.51
N LYS A 254 -18.52 5.62 1.26
CA LYS A 254 -19.15 6.75 1.97
C LYS A 254 -18.23 7.33 3.04
N VAL A 255 -17.54 6.49 3.82
CA VAL A 255 -16.54 6.94 4.80
C VAL A 255 -15.44 7.76 4.12
N GLY A 256 -14.91 7.30 2.98
CA GLY A 256 -13.94 8.06 2.19
C GLY A 256 -14.46 9.44 1.75
N GLN A 257 -15.70 9.49 1.27
CA GLN A 257 -16.35 10.75 0.87
C GLN A 257 -16.57 11.71 2.04
N GLU A 258 -17.03 11.20 3.19
CA GLU A 258 -17.26 11.98 4.42
C GLU A 258 -15.97 12.62 4.92
N HIS A 259 -14.87 11.86 4.90
CA HIS A 259 -13.54 12.34 5.31
C HIS A 259 -12.75 13.04 4.21
N ARG A 260 -13.30 13.13 2.98
CA ARG A 260 -12.66 13.69 1.78
C ARG A 260 -11.30 13.07 1.46
N VAL A 261 -11.22 11.74 1.58
CA VAL A 261 -10.03 10.95 1.25
C VAL A 261 -10.35 10.03 0.09
N ASP A 262 -9.50 10.03 -0.95
CA ASP A 262 -9.67 9.13 -2.08
C ASP A 262 -9.38 7.70 -1.65
N LEU A 263 -10.38 6.82 -1.69
CA LEU A 263 -10.15 5.40 -1.40
C LEU A 263 -9.70 4.66 -2.65
N CYS A 264 -8.66 3.83 -2.48
CA CYS A 264 -8.23 2.89 -3.49
C CYS A 264 -8.39 1.47 -2.94
N PHE A 265 -9.36 0.72 -3.46
CA PHE A 265 -9.54 -0.66 -3.08
C PHE A 265 -8.45 -1.54 -3.71
N PHE A 266 -7.80 -2.33 -2.87
CA PHE A 266 -6.89 -3.38 -3.28
C PHE A 266 -7.61 -4.73 -3.24
N HIS A 267 -7.98 -5.23 -4.41
CA HIS A 267 -8.73 -6.47 -4.52
C HIS A 267 -7.81 -7.69 -4.45
N GLY A 268 -7.86 -8.41 -3.32
CA GLY A 268 -7.22 -9.71 -3.10
C GLY A 268 -7.95 -10.84 -3.83
N ARG A 269 -8.05 -10.71 -5.16
CA ARG A 269 -8.76 -11.64 -6.04
C ARG A 269 -7.86 -12.82 -6.45
N GLY A 270 -8.48 -13.94 -6.79
CA GLY A 270 -7.80 -15.07 -7.41
C GLY A 270 -8.35 -15.52 -8.75
N GLY A 271 -7.68 -16.52 -9.34
CA GLY A 271 -7.91 -17.05 -10.68
C GLY A 271 -9.05 -18.07 -10.79
N THR A 272 -9.61 -18.51 -9.67
CA THR A 272 -10.80 -19.40 -9.61
C THR A 272 -12.05 -18.68 -9.11
N ILE A 273 -13.25 -19.17 -9.46
CA ILE A 273 -14.53 -18.60 -9.01
C ILE A 273 -14.59 -18.49 -7.48
N SER A 274 -14.08 -19.51 -6.77
CA SER A 274 -13.96 -19.53 -5.31
C SER A 274 -13.02 -18.47 -4.74
N ARG A 275 -12.22 -17.82 -5.58
CA ARG A 275 -11.36 -16.68 -5.23
C ARG A 275 -11.83 -15.39 -5.91
N GLY A 276 -13.08 -15.36 -6.38
CA GLY A 276 -13.68 -14.22 -7.04
C GLY A 276 -13.40 -14.12 -8.54
N ALA A 277 -12.82 -15.13 -9.20
CA ALA A 277 -12.50 -15.08 -10.64
C ALA A 277 -13.73 -14.97 -11.55
N GLY A 278 -13.46 -14.60 -12.79
CA GLY A 278 -14.42 -14.17 -13.79
C GLY A 278 -13.79 -13.07 -14.64
N PRO A 279 -14.38 -12.73 -15.80
CA PRO A 279 -13.77 -11.71 -16.66
C PRO A 279 -13.67 -10.37 -15.94
N THR A 280 -12.50 -9.70 -16.03
CA THR A 280 -12.19 -8.48 -15.28
C THR A 280 -13.23 -7.37 -15.49
N HIS A 281 -13.78 -7.24 -16.70
CA HIS A 281 -14.80 -6.23 -16.99
C HIS A 281 -16.14 -6.46 -16.25
N TRP A 282 -16.56 -7.71 -16.03
CA TRP A 282 -17.76 -8.00 -15.24
C TRP A 282 -17.56 -7.67 -13.78
N PHE A 283 -16.37 -8.01 -13.26
CA PHE A 283 -15.99 -7.66 -11.89
C PHE A 283 -16.07 -6.15 -11.69
N MET A 284 -15.46 -5.36 -12.57
CA MET A 284 -15.49 -3.90 -12.51
C MET A 284 -16.91 -3.34 -12.62
N ALA A 285 -17.76 -3.93 -13.47
CA ALA A 285 -19.16 -3.52 -13.61
C ALA A 285 -20.03 -3.83 -12.38
N ALA A 286 -19.63 -4.81 -11.56
CA ALA A 286 -20.35 -5.22 -10.36
C ALA A 286 -19.93 -4.47 -9.08
N LEU A 287 -18.89 -3.62 -9.17
CA LEU A 287 -18.46 -2.80 -8.05
C LEU A 287 -19.56 -1.80 -7.68
N PRO A 288 -19.73 -1.49 -6.38
CA PRO A 288 -20.68 -0.47 -5.97
C PRO A 288 -20.28 0.90 -6.53
N HIS A 289 -21.28 1.71 -6.87
CA HIS A 289 -21.06 3.05 -7.40
C HIS A 289 -20.18 3.88 -6.44
N GLY A 290 -19.23 4.63 -6.99
CA GLY A 290 -18.25 5.42 -6.23
C GLY A 290 -17.03 4.63 -5.76
N ALA A 291 -17.05 3.29 -5.75
CA ALA A 291 -15.91 2.49 -5.28
C ALA A 291 -14.68 2.50 -6.22
N MET A 292 -14.76 3.19 -7.36
CA MET A 292 -13.64 3.34 -8.29
C MET A 292 -13.39 4.82 -8.52
N GLY A 293 -12.58 5.40 -7.63
CA GLY A 293 -12.25 6.82 -7.59
C GLY A 293 -10.99 7.18 -8.39
N GLY A 294 -10.61 6.43 -9.43
CA GLY A 294 -9.44 6.75 -10.28
C GLY A 294 -8.15 5.96 -9.99
N GLY A 295 -8.13 5.14 -8.95
CA GLY A 295 -7.10 4.13 -8.71
C GLY A 295 -7.71 2.73 -8.70
N PHE A 296 -7.06 1.77 -9.36
CA PHE A 296 -7.46 0.37 -9.35
C PHE A 296 -6.28 -0.51 -9.01
N ARG A 297 -6.39 -1.33 -7.97
CA ARG A 297 -5.36 -2.27 -7.55
C ARG A 297 -5.97 -3.66 -7.38
N MET A 298 -5.34 -4.66 -7.97
CA MET A 298 -5.82 -6.05 -7.90
C MET A 298 -4.64 -7.00 -7.83
N THR A 299 -4.82 -8.09 -7.09
CA THR A 299 -3.85 -9.19 -7.06
C THR A 299 -4.01 -10.03 -8.32
N GLU A 300 -2.92 -10.17 -9.08
CA GLU A 300 -2.82 -11.19 -10.13
C GLU A 300 -2.17 -12.44 -9.55
N GLN A 301 -2.87 -13.57 -9.65
CA GLN A 301 -2.41 -14.82 -9.06
C GLN A 301 -1.34 -15.49 -9.89
N GLY A 302 -0.33 -16.06 -9.21
CA GLY A 302 0.84 -16.69 -9.83
C GLY A 302 0.47 -17.73 -10.89
N GLU A 303 -0.55 -18.55 -10.62
CA GLU A 303 -1.04 -19.56 -11.57
C GLU A 303 -1.63 -18.97 -12.86
N THR A 304 -2.03 -17.70 -12.88
CA THR A 304 -2.61 -17.03 -14.06
C THR A 304 -1.61 -16.15 -14.82
N ILE A 305 -0.46 -15.82 -14.22
CA ILE A 305 0.52 -14.90 -14.81
C ILE A 305 0.98 -15.38 -16.19
N ALA A 306 1.40 -16.65 -16.29
CA ALA A 306 1.89 -17.19 -17.55
C ALA A 306 0.81 -17.19 -18.64
N GLN A 307 -0.43 -17.55 -18.29
CA GLN A 307 -1.55 -17.56 -19.22
C GLN A 307 -1.87 -16.15 -19.78
N LYS A 308 -1.82 -15.13 -18.91
CA LYS A 308 -2.17 -13.75 -19.26
C LYS A 308 -1.04 -12.99 -19.94
N TYR A 309 0.21 -13.19 -19.51
CA TYR A 309 1.31 -12.26 -19.82
C TYR A 309 2.55 -12.90 -20.47
N ALA A 310 2.63 -14.23 -20.63
CA ALA A 310 3.83 -14.87 -21.20
C ALA A 310 4.01 -14.63 -22.71
N ASN A 311 2.94 -14.26 -23.42
CA ASN A 311 3.03 -13.89 -24.84
C ASN A 311 2.47 -12.49 -25.06
N LEU A 312 3.09 -11.76 -26.00
CA LEU A 312 2.80 -10.34 -26.21
C LEU A 312 1.33 -10.09 -26.57
N ALA A 313 0.73 -10.93 -27.43
CA ALA A 313 -0.66 -10.76 -27.85
C ALA A 313 -1.63 -10.85 -26.67
N ASN A 314 -1.49 -11.87 -25.82
CA ASN A 314 -2.30 -12.01 -24.61
C ASN A 314 -2.02 -10.89 -23.60
N ALA A 315 -0.75 -10.51 -23.43
CA ALA A 315 -0.37 -9.46 -22.49
C ALA A 315 -1.03 -8.13 -22.88
N THR A 316 -0.93 -7.75 -24.16
CA THR A 316 -1.59 -6.57 -24.72
C THR A 316 -3.09 -6.62 -24.52
N PHE A 317 -3.74 -7.73 -24.91
CA PHE A 317 -5.19 -7.89 -24.75
C PHE A 317 -5.65 -7.74 -23.29
N ASN A 318 -4.96 -8.38 -22.34
CA ASN A 318 -5.34 -8.30 -20.93
C ASN A 318 -5.10 -6.92 -20.33
N LEU A 319 -4.01 -6.24 -20.70
CA LEU A 319 -3.72 -4.88 -20.26
C LEU A 319 -4.70 -3.86 -20.85
N GLU A 320 -5.04 -3.98 -22.14
CA GLU A 320 -6.06 -3.15 -22.80
C GLU A 320 -7.43 -3.32 -22.14
N LEU A 321 -7.83 -4.57 -21.89
CA LEU A 321 -9.10 -4.86 -21.23
C LEU A 321 -9.15 -4.28 -19.81
N LEU A 322 -8.05 -4.39 -19.06
CA LEU A 322 -7.94 -3.84 -17.72
C LEU A 322 -8.03 -2.30 -17.75
N LEU A 323 -7.27 -1.66 -18.63
CA LEU A 323 -7.24 -0.20 -18.76
C LEU A 323 -8.60 0.35 -19.21
N ALA A 324 -9.19 -0.24 -20.25
CA ALA A 324 -10.49 0.17 -20.77
C ALA A 324 -11.60 -0.02 -19.71
N GLY A 325 -11.61 -1.17 -19.03
CA GLY A 325 -12.56 -1.45 -17.96
C GLY A 325 -12.44 -0.45 -16.81
N ALA A 326 -11.21 -0.22 -16.32
CA ALA A 326 -10.97 0.72 -15.24
C ALA A 326 -11.36 2.16 -15.63
N ALA A 327 -11.01 2.61 -16.84
CA ALA A 327 -11.35 3.94 -17.33
C ALA A 327 -12.87 4.14 -17.45
N VAL A 328 -13.58 3.20 -18.08
CA VAL A 328 -15.04 3.29 -18.26
C VAL A 328 -15.77 3.24 -16.91
N THR A 329 -15.38 2.32 -16.01
CA THR A 329 -16.00 2.23 -14.68
C THR A 329 -15.71 3.47 -13.85
N THR A 330 -14.48 3.99 -13.86
CA THR A 330 -14.14 5.24 -13.18
C THR A 330 -14.97 6.41 -13.70
N ALA A 331 -15.08 6.55 -15.02
CA ALA A 331 -15.86 7.63 -15.63
C ALA A 331 -17.34 7.58 -15.21
N ARG A 332 -17.94 6.38 -15.19
CA ARG A 332 -19.30 6.17 -14.67
C ARG A 332 -19.38 6.53 -13.18
N HIS A 333 -18.47 6.00 -12.36
CA HIS A 333 -18.52 6.21 -10.92
C HIS A 333 -18.29 7.67 -10.50
N ARG A 334 -17.61 8.48 -11.32
CA ARG A 334 -17.36 9.90 -11.05
C ARG A 334 -18.38 10.87 -11.66
N HIS A 335 -19.03 10.50 -12.76
CA HIS A 335 -19.78 11.46 -13.58
C HIS A 335 -21.22 11.07 -13.92
N THR A 336 -21.70 9.90 -13.50
CA THR A 336 -23.09 9.45 -13.73
C THR A 336 -23.76 9.08 -12.43
#